data_AF-A0A9P6I0W0-F1
#
_entry.id   AF-A0A9P6I0W0-F1
#
_cell.length_a   1.000
_cell.length_b   1.000
_cell.length_c   1.000
_cell.angle_alpha   90.00
_cell.angle_beta   90.00
_cell.angle_gamma   90.00
#
_symmetry.space_group_name_H-M   'P 1'
#
loop_
_entity.id
_entity.type
_entity.pdbx_description
1 polymer ?
#
loop_
_entity_poly.entity_id
_entity_poly.type
_entity_poly.pdbx_seq_one_letter_code
_entity_poly.pdbx_strand_id
1 'polypeptide(L)'
;MTASQAHQPDPRRASRLLKVFGDVTKGGRVLATAADARLFLEAVRMNASPAACLEIITARDVAQNALRHSLRVDSSVSFINYHVIPFIAYMSDPGVKLMYNGQLLRQVLLLVVQPPILWGNLFNAYKESQLSGENLHIFAWLCLELASLPGEDYNDIISDITSALQLKPFREAQDHKTRDLLYRIKKVLALRATTSPDDDPETAGGRHDNDFANFREISIFPTSDEFYSGAQPFYRRASEVAAANSSERPRIHLDNQFRLLREDMLGELRDDLKVAIGRKRGKKNSQILGGLLPIGIDTGDEKRGRRCAVLLSCRAMPGTFKSLNLAKRKKFLENNKAFLRHQSFGALCGDDHIIAFAFVFRDVDQLMKSPPVIVLQFTSSDATARALDALQSPANLRFVLVHTPVFAYQPVLECLQEITEMPLEGGLLRLDTNSDDSSCSPPILSASVQACVRQLEDLLAGGGRTQYRPQRRWFGLGSRHFVLDESQNKAVLHALNSAVALIQGPPGKEIFPQLLLASQRPPLSYSMPTTAEEVI
;
A
#
# COMPACT_ATOMS: atom_id res chain seq x y z
N MET A 1 18.93 29.85 -32.18
CA MET A 1 17.49 30.10 -32.41
C MET A 1 16.73 28.88 -31.88
N THR A 2 16.63 28.80 -30.56
CA THR A 2 15.38 28.98 -29.77
C THR A 2 14.40 27.83 -29.96
N ALA A 3 14.58 26.82 -29.11
CA ALA A 3 13.56 25.85 -28.73
C ALA A 3 12.41 26.53 -27.96
N SER A 4 11.26 25.85 -27.93
CA SER A 4 10.02 26.19 -27.18
C SER A 4 9.03 27.13 -27.90
N GLN A 5 8.27 26.55 -28.82
CA GLN A 5 6.86 26.91 -29.01
C GLN A 5 6.06 25.60 -29.07
N ALA A 6 5.76 25.03 -27.91
CA ALA A 6 4.64 24.11 -27.80
C ALA A 6 3.39 24.91 -28.16
N HIS A 7 2.72 24.49 -29.23
CA HIS A 7 1.53 25.13 -29.78
C HIS A 7 0.43 25.17 -28.71
N GLN A 8 0.23 26.32 -28.05
CA GLN A 8 -0.91 26.51 -27.16
C GLN A 8 -2.18 26.33 -28.00
N PRO A 9 -3.07 25.37 -27.65
CA PRO A 9 -4.28 25.14 -28.42
C PRO A 9 -5.17 26.37 -28.36
N ASP A 10 -5.71 26.78 -29.50
CA ASP A 10 -6.71 27.87 -29.60
C ASP A 10 -7.76 27.70 -28.49
N PRO A 11 -8.00 28.73 -27.65
CA PRO A 11 -8.95 28.64 -26.53
C PRO A 11 -10.36 28.21 -26.98
N ARG A 12 -10.75 28.50 -28.23
CA ARG A 12 -12.01 28.02 -28.81
C ARG A 12 -12.00 26.52 -29.10
N ARG A 13 -10.86 25.97 -29.53
CA ARG A 13 -10.67 24.52 -29.72
C ARG A 13 -10.66 23.81 -28.37
N ALA A 14 -9.99 24.37 -27.36
CA ALA A 14 -9.96 23.81 -26.01
C ALA A 14 -11.37 23.68 -25.40
N SER A 15 -12.19 24.74 -25.50
CA SER A 15 -13.58 24.71 -25.02
C SER A 15 -14.44 23.67 -25.73
N ARG A 16 -14.27 23.52 -27.06
CA ARG A 16 -14.96 22.47 -27.83
C ARG A 16 -14.54 21.07 -27.41
N LEU A 17 -13.25 20.84 -27.17
CA LEU A 17 -12.72 19.56 -26.72
C LEU A 17 -13.25 19.20 -25.31
N LEU A 18 -13.30 20.14 -24.38
CA LEU A 18 -13.90 19.92 -23.06
C LEU A 18 -15.39 19.58 -23.15
N LYS A 19 -16.13 20.18 -24.09
CA LYS A 19 -17.52 19.80 -24.35
C LYS A 19 -17.62 18.36 -24.87
N VAL A 20 -16.76 17.96 -25.81
CA VAL A 20 -16.70 16.58 -26.32
C VAL A 20 -16.39 15.59 -25.18
N PHE A 21 -15.45 15.92 -24.29
CA PHE A 21 -15.16 15.11 -23.11
C PHE A 21 -16.40 14.93 -22.23
N GLY A 22 -17.12 16.01 -21.92
CA GLY A 22 -18.36 15.96 -21.15
C GLY A 22 -19.46 15.15 -21.82
N ASP A 23 -19.66 15.32 -23.12
CA ASP A 23 -20.73 14.62 -23.87
C ASP A 23 -20.46 13.11 -23.98
N VAL A 24 -19.20 12.71 -24.19
CA VAL A 24 -18.81 11.29 -24.28
C VAL A 24 -18.85 10.63 -22.89
N THR A 25 -18.28 11.25 -21.86
CA THR A 25 -18.28 10.70 -20.49
C THR A 25 -19.68 10.58 -19.91
N LYS A 26 -20.62 11.44 -20.36
CA LYS A 26 -22.03 11.36 -19.97
C LYS A 26 -22.87 10.36 -20.77
N GLY A 27 -22.32 9.80 -21.85
CA GLY A 27 -23.02 8.89 -22.76
C GLY A 27 -23.91 9.59 -23.79
N GLY A 28 -23.78 10.91 -23.96
CA GLY A 28 -24.54 11.68 -24.95
C GLY A 28 -23.96 11.60 -26.37
N ARG A 29 -22.70 11.19 -26.53
CA ARG A 29 -22.05 10.99 -27.84
C ARG A 29 -21.38 9.61 -27.90
N VAL A 30 -21.72 8.83 -28.94
CA VAL A 30 -21.10 7.54 -29.23
C VAL A 30 -19.85 7.75 -30.08
N LEU A 31 -18.76 7.05 -29.76
CA LEU A 31 -17.54 7.03 -30.55
C LEU A 31 -17.71 6.02 -31.70
N ALA A 32 -18.08 6.50 -32.89
CA ALA A 32 -18.36 5.64 -34.05
C ALA A 32 -17.17 5.52 -35.02
N THR A 33 -16.25 6.49 -35.01
CA THR A 33 -15.14 6.53 -35.96
C THR A 33 -13.77 6.62 -35.27
N ALA A 34 -12.72 6.23 -36.00
CA ALA A 34 -11.35 6.38 -35.52
C ALA A 34 -10.94 7.83 -35.25
N ALA A 35 -11.52 8.78 -35.99
CA ALA A 35 -11.30 10.21 -35.79
C ALA A 35 -11.95 10.69 -34.48
N ASP A 36 -13.15 10.20 -34.13
CA ASP A 36 -13.81 10.52 -32.86
C ASP A 36 -12.99 10.03 -31.66
N ALA A 37 -12.42 8.84 -31.75
CA ALA A 37 -11.55 8.27 -30.71
C ALA A 37 -10.27 9.11 -30.51
N ARG A 38 -9.61 9.53 -31.60
CA ARG A 38 -8.42 10.41 -31.53
C ARG A 38 -8.78 11.76 -30.88
N LEU A 39 -9.92 12.35 -31.28
CA LEU A 39 -10.43 13.58 -30.68
C LEU A 39 -10.78 13.43 -29.20
N PHE A 40 -11.29 12.27 -28.78
CA PHE A 40 -11.56 12.00 -27.38
C PHE A 40 -10.27 11.94 -26.54
N LEU A 41 -9.21 11.28 -27.03
CA LEU A 41 -7.90 11.26 -26.35
C LEU A 41 -7.25 12.65 -26.27
N GLU A 42 -7.44 13.50 -27.29
CA GLU A 42 -7.10 14.92 -27.21
C GLU A 42 -7.92 15.63 -26.13
N ALA A 43 -9.24 15.43 -26.11
CA ALA A 43 -10.13 16.06 -25.16
C ALA A 43 -9.84 15.71 -23.70
N VAL A 44 -9.47 14.46 -23.42
CA VAL A 44 -9.04 14.01 -22.09
C VAL A 44 -7.85 14.86 -21.59
N ARG A 45 -6.81 15.01 -22.42
CA ARG A 45 -5.58 15.75 -22.09
C ARG A 45 -5.77 17.26 -21.97
N MET A 46 -6.88 17.80 -22.46
CA MET A 46 -7.20 19.23 -22.34
C MET A 46 -7.73 19.63 -20.96
N ASN A 47 -8.05 18.67 -20.08
CA ASN A 47 -8.47 18.97 -18.72
C ASN A 47 -7.28 19.52 -17.91
N ALA A 48 -7.50 20.61 -17.17
CA ALA A 48 -6.44 21.27 -16.41
C ALA A 48 -5.93 20.43 -15.22
N SER A 49 -6.77 19.55 -14.69
CA SER A 49 -6.42 18.64 -13.60
C SER A 49 -6.53 17.18 -14.07
N PRO A 50 -5.39 16.48 -14.26
CA PRO A 50 -5.40 15.05 -14.59
C PRO A 50 -6.10 14.21 -13.52
N ALA A 51 -5.88 14.60 -12.27
CA ALA A 51 -6.54 14.09 -11.07
C ALA A 51 -8.09 14.09 -11.17
N ALA A 52 -8.70 15.27 -11.40
CA ALA A 52 -10.16 15.38 -11.53
C ALA A 52 -10.68 14.67 -12.79
N CYS A 53 -9.90 14.66 -13.88
CA CYS A 53 -10.26 13.94 -15.10
C CYS A 53 -10.41 12.43 -14.86
N LEU A 54 -9.50 11.86 -14.09
CA LEU A 54 -9.48 10.45 -13.73
C LEU A 54 -10.71 10.03 -12.91
N GLU A 55 -11.14 10.85 -11.94
CA GLU A 55 -12.39 10.61 -11.19
C GLU A 55 -13.59 10.51 -12.12
N ILE A 56 -13.70 11.41 -13.10
CA ILE A 56 -14.82 11.42 -14.06
C ILE A 56 -14.80 10.16 -14.93
N ILE A 57 -13.62 9.74 -15.39
CA ILE A 57 -13.48 8.56 -16.26
C ILE A 57 -13.78 7.27 -15.48
N THR A 58 -13.28 7.16 -14.25
CA THR A 58 -13.44 5.95 -13.43
C THR A 58 -14.84 5.82 -12.84
N ALA A 59 -15.55 6.92 -12.61
CA ALA A 59 -16.89 6.92 -12.04
C ALA A 59 -17.99 6.27 -12.91
N ARG A 60 -17.78 6.11 -14.23
CA ARG A 60 -18.82 5.61 -15.15
C ARG A 60 -18.28 4.59 -16.15
N ASP A 61 -18.96 3.45 -16.28
CA ASP A 61 -18.59 2.39 -17.24
C ASP A 61 -18.57 2.87 -18.68
N VAL A 62 -19.47 3.80 -19.04
CA VAL A 62 -19.51 4.41 -20.38
C VAL A 62 -18.20 5.14 -20.70
N ALA A 63 -17.66 5.88 -19.72
CA ALA A 63 -16.40 6.60 -19.89
C ALA A 63 -15.19 5.65 -19.94
N GLN A 64 -15.18 4.61 -19.09
CA GLN A 64 -14.16 3.57 -19.14
C GLN A 64 -14.16 2.84 -20.50
N ASN A 65 -15.34 2.48 -21.02
CA ASN A 65 -15.47 1.81 -22.31
C ASN A 65 -15.09 2.73 -23.48
N ALA A 66 -15.44 4.01 -23.41
CA ALA A 66 -15.01 5.01 -24.39
C ALA A 66 -13.48 5.14 -24.42
N LEU A 67 -12.83 5.17 -23.25
CA LEU A 67 -11.37 5.18 -23.15
C LEU A 67 -10.76 3.88 -23.67
N ARG A 68 -11.30 2.72 -23.27
CA ARG A 68 -10.84 1.40 -23.75
C ARG A 68 -10.89 1.31 -25.28
N HIS A 69 -11.98 1.76 -25.89
CA HIS A 69 -12.14 1.78 -27.34
C HIS A 69 -11.13 2.75 -27.96
N SER A 70 -11.03 3.97 -27.42
CA SER A 70 -10.19 5.03 -27.99
C SER A 70 -8.70 4.68 -28.03
N LEU A 71 -8.20 3.99 -27.00
CA LEU A 71 -6.81 3.54 -26.94
C LEU A 71 -6.49 2.40 -27.92
N ARG A 72 -7.50 1.71 -28.45
CA ARG A 72 -7.36 0.48 -29.26
C ARG A 72 -7.81 0.61 -30.70
N VAL A 73 -8.15 1.82 -31.13
CA VAL A 73 -8.63 2.08 -32.49
C VAL A 73 -7.58 1.78 -33.55
N ASP A 74 -6.30 1.97 -33.23
CA ASP A 74 -5.20 1.91 -34.19
C ASP A 74 -3.94 1.34 -33.51
N SER A 75 -3.31 0.34 -34.13
CA SER A 75 -2.11 -0.32 -33.62
C SER A 75 -0.82 0.22 -34.21
N SER A 76 -0.88 1.25 -35.07
CA SER A 76 0.29 1.84 -35.71
C SER A 76 1.19 2.55 -34.70
N VAL A 77 2.50 2.51 -34.99
CA VAL A 77 3.55 3.17 -34.21
C VAL A 77 3.31 4.68 -34.12
N SER A 78 2.85 5.28 -35.22
CA SER A 78 2.49 6.70 -35.25
C SER A 78 1.37 7.01 -34.27
N PHE A 79 0.29 6.21 -34.26
CA PHE A 79 -0.80 6.43 -33.31
C PHE A 79 -0.33 6.29 -31.85
N ILE A 80 0.50 5.29 -31.56
CA ILE A 80 1.08 5.09 -30.23
C ILE A 80 1.88 6.33 -29.79
N ASN A 81 2.79 6.81 -30.64
CA ASN A 81 3.64 7.95 -30.34
C ASN A 81 2.88 9.29 -30.22
N TYR A 82 1.82 9.51 -31.01
CA TYR A 82 1.10 10.79 -31.03
C TYR A 82 -0.14 10.85 -30.13
N HIS A 83 -0.73 9.71 -29.76
CA HIS A 83 -1.98 9.69 -28.98
C HIS A 83 -1.88 8.88 -27.67
N VAL A 84 -1.27 7.69 -27.70
CA VAL A 84 -1.21 6.81 -26.51
C VAL A 84 -0.15 7.28 -25.52
N ILE A 85 1.09 7.49 -25.97
CA ILE A 85 2.19 7.96 -25.12
C ILE A 85 1.88 9.33 -24.50
N PRO A 86 1.34 10.33 -25.23
CA PRO A 86 0.94 11.60 -24.60
C PRO A 86 -0.21 11.48 -23.61
N PHE A 87 -1.11 10.49 -23.78
CA PHE A 87 -2.13 10.20 -22.78
C PHE A 87 -1.50 9.62 -21.49
N ILE A 88 -0.56 8.69 -21.62
CA ILE A 88 0.20 8.13 -20.49
C ILE A 88 1.01 9.25 -19.79
N ALA A 89 1.65 10.14 -20.57
CA ALA A 89 2.36 11.29 -20.03
C ALA A 89 1.46 12.20 -19.20
N TYR A 90 0.24 12.46 -19.68
CA TYR A 90 -0.76 13.24 -18.95
C TYR A 90 -1.18 12.57 -17.63
N MET A 91 -1.18 11.24 -17.56
CA MET A 91 -1.45 10.46 -16.34
C MET A 91 -0.24 10.38 -15.40
N SER A 92 0.96 10.73 -15.87
CA SER A 92 2.20 10.69 -15.05
C SER A 92 2.33 11.84 -14.05
N ASP A 93 1.34 12.73 -14.00
CA ASP A 93 1.28 13.83 -13.04
C ASP A 93 1.29 13.29 -11.58
N PRO A 94 2.17 13.81 -10.69
CA PRO A 94 2.25 13.34 -9.32
C PRO A 94 0.93 13.44 -8.53
N GLY A 95 0.08 14.42 -8.86
CA GLY A 95 -1.22 14.61 -8.24
C GLY A 95 -2.16 13.42 -8.47
N VAL A 96 -2.02 12.72 -9.59
CA VAL A 96 -2.82 11.52 -9.92
C VAL A 96 -2.53 10.37 -8.97
N LYS A 97 -1.26 10.15 -8.62
CA LYS A 97 -0.85 9.07 -7.71
C LYS A 97 -1.25 9.33 -6.25
N LEU A 98 -1.33 10.61 -5.85
CA LEU A 98 -1.75 11.00 -4.50
C LEU A 98 -3.26 10.78 -4.26
N MET A 99 -4.07 10.80 -5.31
CA MET A 99 -5.52 10.58 -5.18
C MET A 99 -5.84 9.13 -4.82
N TYR A 100 -6.55 8.94 -3.70
CA TYR A 100 -6.97 7.62 -3.21
C TYR A 100 -5.83 6.59 -3.20
N ASN A 101 -4.61 7.00 -2.84
CA ASN A 101 -3.40 6.17 -2.86
C ASN A 101 -3.15 5.48 -4.22
N GLY A 102 -3.50 6.13 -5.33
CA GLY A 102 -3.27 5.64 -6.68
C GLY A 102 -4.26 4.56 -7.15
N GLN A 103 -5.33 4.28 -6.40
CA GLN A 103 -6.34 3.28 -6.77
C GLN A 103 -6.97 3.56 -8.14
N LEU A 104 -7.33 4.82 -8.41
CA LEU A 104 -7.91 5.22 -9.68
C LEU A 104 -6.89 5.14 -10.83
N LEU A 105 -5.62 5.45 -10.57
CA LEU A 105 -4.54 5.30 -11.55
C LEU A 105 -4.38 3.83 -11.92
N ARG A 106 -4.36 2.93 -10.93
CA ARG A 106 -4.32 1.48 -11.15
C ARG A 106 -5.45 1.03 -12.06
N GLN A 107 -6.69 1.46 -11.82
CA GLN A 107 -7.81 1.10 -12.70
C GLN A 107 -7.53 1.50 -14.15
N VAL A 108 -7.07 2.72 -14.40
CA VAL A 108 -6.77 3.20 -15.76
C VAL A 108 -5.57 2.47 -16.38
N LEU A 109 -4.52 2.17 -15.62
CA LEU A 109 -3.39 1.37 -16.11
C LEU A 109 -3.86 -0.04 -16.54
N LEU A 110 -4.78 -0.64 -15.80
CA LEU A 110 -5.40 -1.90 -16.19
C LEU A 110 -6.23 -1.74 -17.47
N LEU A 111 -6.91 -0.60 -17.69
CA LEU A 111 -7.59 -0.31 -18.96
C LEU A 111 -6.63 -0.21 -20.15
N VAL A 112 -5.38 0.22 -19.93
CA VAL A 112 -4.34 0.30 -20.96
C VAL A 112 -3.81 -1.10 -21.30
N VAL A 113 -3.51 -1.90 -20.28
CA VAL A 113 -2.81 -3.17 -20.45
C VAL A 113 -3.75 -4.35 -20.73
N GLN A 114 -5.02 -4.29 -20.31
CA GLN A 114 -6.00 -5.35 -20.52
C GLN A 114 -7.12 -4.92 -21.47
N PRO A 115 -7.31 -5.59 -22.63
CA PRO A 115 -6.57 -6.76 -23.15
C PRO A 115 -5.12 -6.47 -23.63
N PRO A 116 -4.23 -7.49 -23.68
CA PRO A 116 -2.77 -7.35 -23.82
C PRO A 116 -2.28 -6.87 -25.19
N ILE A 117 -3.16 -6.70 -26.17
CA ILE A 117 -2.80 -6.30 -27.54
C ILE A 117 -2.11 -4.92 -27.54
N LEU A 118 -2.65 -3.95 -26.81
CA LEU A 118 -2.06 -2.61 -26.75
C LEU A 118 -0.69 -2.62 -26.07
N TRP A 119 -0.55 -3.39 -24.99
CA TRP A 119 0.74 -3.62 -24.33
C TRP A 119 1.75 -4.26 -25.28
N GLY A 120 1.37 -5.33 -25.99
CA GLY A 120 2.25 -5.97 -26.98
C GLY A 120 2.70 -5.02 -28.07
N ASN A 121 1.82 -4.15 -28.56
CA ASN A 121 2.19 -3.13 -29.56
C ASN A 121 3.15 -2.07 -28.99
N LEU A 122 2.91 -1.59 -27.75
CA LEU A 122 3.82 -0.69 -27.05
C LEU A 122 5.21 -1.32 -26.85
N PHE A 123 5.23 -2.59 -26.42
CA PHE A 123 6.45 -3.34 -26.19
C PHE A 123 7.23 -3.63 -27.48
N ASN A 124 6.53 -3.92 -28.58
CA ASN A 124 7.15 -4.10 -29.89
C ASN A 124 7.75 -2.79 -30.41
N ALA A 125 7.03 -1.67 -30.31
CA ALA A 125 7.57 -0.34 -30.67
C ALA A 125 8.82 0.01 -29.85
N TYR A 126 8.85 -0.38 -28.57
CA TYR A 126 10.05 -0.31 -27.74
C TYR A 126 11.19 -1.18 -28.27
N LYS A 127 10.93 -2.47 -28.53
CA LYS A 127 11.93 -3.44 -29.01
C LYS A 127 12.57 -3.02 -30.33
N GLU A 128 11.79 -2.41 -31.21
CA GLU A 128 12.24 -1.87 -32.50
C GLU A 128 12.94 -0.51 -32.39
N SER A 129 13.18 0.00 -31.18
CA SER A 129 13.83 1.30 -30.92
C SER A 129 13.08 2.51 -31.51
N GLN A 130 11.75 2.40 -31.64
CA GLN A 130 10.90 3.47 -32.18
C GLN A 130 10.39 4.45 -31.10
N LEU A 131 10.66 4.15 -29.82
CA LEU A 131 10.44 5.05 -28.70
C LEU A 131 11.77 5.72 -28.32
N SER A 132 11.89 7.03 -28.53
CA SER A 132 13.10 7.80 -28.26
C SER A 132 12.82 9.05 -27.43
N GLY A 133 13.85 9.55 -26.74
CA GLY A 133 13.76 10.77 -25.94
C GLY A 133 12.67 10.71 -24.87
N GLU A 134 11.74 11.66 -24.91
CA GLU A 134 10.64 11.78 -23.95
C GLU A 134 9.68 10.57 -23.99
N ASN A 135 9.45 9.98 -25.16
CA ASN A 135 8.56 8.81 -25.28
C ASN A 135 9.15 7.59 -24.56
N LEU A 136 10.47 7.43 -24.59
CA LEU A 136 11.17 6.38 -23.86
C LEU A 136 11.08 6.57 -22.34
N HIS A 137 11.15 7.84 -21.88
CA HIS A 137 10.97 8.19 -20.47
C HIS A 137 9.56 7.83 -19.97
N ILE A 138 8.53 8.20 -20.73
CA ILE A 138 7.12 7.90 -20.39
C ILE A 138 6.87 6.39 -20.39
N PHE A 139 7.46 5.67 -21.36
CA PHE A 139 7.39 4.21 -21.37
C PHE A 139 8.07 3.58 -20.14
N ALA A 140 9.24 4.09 -19.74
CA ALA A 140 9.89 3.65 -18.51
C ALA A 140 9.02 3.95 -17.26
N TRP A 141 8.33 5.09 -17.23
CA TRP A 141 7.39 5.40 -16.15
C TRP A 141 6.23 4.41 -16.11
N LEU A 142 5.64 4.07 -17.27
CA LEU A 142 4.59 3.06 -17.37
C LEU A 142 5.09 1.71 -16.84
N CYS A 143 6.28 1.27 -17.26
CA CYS A 143 6.89 0.04 -16.77
C CYS A 143 7.08 0.05 -15.25
N LEU A 144 7.48 1.18 -14.65
CA LEU A 144 7.61 1.30 -13.20
C LEU A 144 6.28 1.15 -12.49
N GLU A 145 5.22 1.83 -12.95
CA GLU A 145 3.91 1.76 -12.31
C GLU A 145 3.29 0.36 -12.48
N LEU A 146 3.42 -0.27 -13.66
CA LEU A 146 2.98 -1.65 -13.89
C LEU A 146 3.76 -2.65 -13.03
N ALA A 147 5.09 -2.47 -12.95
CA ALA A 147 5.93 -3.24 -12.05
C ALA A 147 5.67 -2.94 -10.58
N SER A 148 4.85 -1.95 -10.23
CA SER A 148 4.45 -1.65 -8.85
C SER A 148 3.03 -2.11 -8.51
N LEU A 149 2.25 -2.65 -9.48
CA LEU A 149 0.89 -3.14 -9.23
C LEU A 149 0.88 -4.44 -8.42
N PRO A 150 0.19 -4.52 -7.26
CA PRO A 150 0.16 -5.75 -6.46
C PRO A 150 -0.66 -6.86 -7.16
N GLY A 151 -0.27 -8.11 -6.92
CA GLY A 151 -0.92 -9.31 -7.45
C GLY A 151 -0.17 -10.02 -8.60
N GLU A 152 -0.60 -11.24 -8.90
CA GLU A 152 0.05 -12.13 -9.89
C GLU A 152 -0.57 -12.09 -11.29
N ASP A 153 -1.72 -11.42 -11.45
CA ASP A 153 -2.50 -11.38 -12.70
C ASP A 153 -1.74 -10.79 -13.91
N TYR A 154 -0.55 -10.22 -13.70
CA TYR A 154 0.25 -9.50 -14.68
C TYR A 154 1.68 -10.03 -14.81
N ASN A 155 1.94 -11.26 -14.37
CA ASN A 155 3.28 -11.87 -14.39
C ASN A 155 3.94 -11.85 -15.79
N ASP A 156 3.16 -12.03 -16.86
CA ASP A 156 3.65 -11.92 -18.24
C ASP A 156 4.23 -10.53 -18.54
N ILE A 157 3.54 -9.46 -18.12
CA ILE A 157 4.00 -8.07 -18.27
C ILE A 157 5.25 -7.83 -17.42
N ILE A 158 5.34 -8.42 -16.22
CA ILE A 158 6.53 -8.31 -15.37
C ILE A 158 7.74 -9.01 -16.03
N SER A 159 7.52 -10.15 -16.67
CA SER A 159 8.55 -10.86 -17.46
C SER A 159 9.02 -10.02 -18.65
N ASP A 160 8.08 -9.39 -19.38
CA ASP A 160 8.37 -8.46 -20.46
C ASP A 160 9.20 -7.27 -19.98
N ILE A 161 8.82 -6.63 -18.86
CA ILE A 161 9.55 -5.50 -18.27
C ILE A 161 10.96 -5.93 -17.84
N THR A 162 11.11 -7.11 -17.26
CA THR A 162 12.42 -7.67 -16.88
C THR A 162 13.30 -7.86 -18.10
N SER A 163 12.72 -8.36 -19.19
CA SER A 163 13.40 -8.52 -20.48
C SER A 163 13.78 -7.17 -21.10
N ALA A 164 12.91 -6.15 -20.99
CA ALA A 164 13.18 -4.81 -21.52
C ALA A 164 14.42 -4.18 -20.89
N LEU A 165 14.70 -4.40 -19.60
CA LEU A 165 15.92 -3.88 -18.95
C LEU A 165 17.22 -4.39 -19.60
N GLN A 166 17.17 -5.50 -20.34
CA GLN A 166 18.31 -6.07 -21.04
C GLN A 166 18.43 -5.60 -22.50
N LEU A 167 17.44 -4.88 -23.02
CA LEU A 167 17.42 -4.42 -24.41
C LEU A 167 18.14 -3.08 -24.60
N LYS A 168 18.61 -2.87 -25.83
CA LYS A 168 19.41 -1.71 -26.24
C LYS A 168 18.82 -0.34 -25.81
N PRO A 169 17.51 -0.05 -26.00
CA PRO A 169 16.99 1.29 -25.72
C PRO A 169 17.13 1.71 -24.25
N PHE A 170 16.98 0.79 -23.29
CA PHE A 170 17.18 1.11 -21.87
C PHE A 170 18.64 1.06 -21.44
N ARG A 171 19.46 0.18 -22.03
CA ARG A 171 20.90 0.12 -21.72
C ARG A 171 21.65 1.38 -22.16
N GLU A 172 21.27 1.94 -23.30
CA GLU A 172 21.91 3.12 -23.90
C GLU A 172 21.23 4.44 -23.54
N ALA A 173 20.23 4.43 -22.64
CA ALA A 173 19.53 5.63 -22.22
C ALA A 173 20.49 6.61 -21.52
N GLN A 174 20.74 7.76 -22.16
CA GLN A 174 21.62 8.80 -21.63
C GLN A 174 20.90 9.78 -20.71
N ASP A 175 19.58 9.90 -20.82
CA ASP A 175 18.79 10.82 -20.00
C ASP A 175 18.76 10.38 -18.53
N HIS A 176 19.12 11.32 -17.64
CA HIS A 176 19.18 11.07 -16.21
C HIS A 176 17.81 10.70 -15.64
N LYS A 177 16.73 11.36 -16.07
CA LYS A 177 15.38 11.11 -15.54
C LYS A 177 14.92 9.69 -15.87
N THR A 178 15.18 9.25 -17.10
CA THR A 178 14.91 7.87 -17.54
C THR A 178 15.73 6.88 -16.74
N ARG A 179 17.04 7.11 -16.56
CA ARG A 179 17.89 6.24 -15.73
C ARG A 179 17.42 6.12 -14.28
N ASP A 180 16.99 7.20 -13.63
CA ASP A 180 16.41 7.17 -12.27
C ASP A 180 15.22 6.20 -12.21
N LEU A 181 14.31 6.26 -13.19
CA LEU A 181 13.21 5.29 -13.30
C LEU A 181 13.72 3.86 -13.50
N LEU A 182 14.71 3.63 -14.36
CA LEU A 182 15.27 2.29 -14.59
C LEU A 182 15.89 1.69 -13.32
N TYR A 183 16.58 2.50 -12.51
CA TYR A 183 17.09 2.04 -11.21
C TYR A 183 15.96 1.65 -10.26
N ARG A 184 14.88 2.44 -10.23
CA ARG A 184 13.69 2.14 -9.42
C ARG A 184 13.00 0.86 -9.90
N ILE A 185 12.84 0.66 -11.21
CA ILE A 185 12.28 -0.58 -11.78
C ILE A 185 13.11 -1.78 -11.32
N LYS A 186 14.44 -1.72 -11.42
CA LYS A 186 15.33 -2.81 -10.95
C LYS A 186 15.11 -3.14 -9.48
N LYS A 187 14.98 -2.11 -8.62
CA LYS A 187 14.73 -2.28 -7.18
C LYS A 187 13.37 -2.91 -6.91
N VAL A 188 12.31 -2.44 -7.59
CA VAL A 188 10.96 -2.99 -7.47
C VAL A 188 10.91 -4.45 -7.92
N LEU A 189 11.58 -4.79 -9.03
CA LEU A 189 11.68 -6.18 -9.50
C LEU A 189 12.46 -7.05 -8.52
N ALA A 190 13.56 -6.56 -7.94
CA ALA A 190 14.31 -7.27 -6.91
C ALA A 190 13.47 -7.50 -5.63
N LEU A 191 12.64 -6.53 -5.25
CA LEU A 191 11.69 -6.64 -4.14
C LEU A 191 10.58 -7.68 -4.39
N ARG A 192 10.23 -7.91 -5.65
CA ARG A 192 9.22 -8.90 -6.07
C ARG A 192 9.78 -10.29 -6.27
N ALA A 193 11.05 -10.40 -6.67
CA ALA A 193 11.66 -11.68 -6.97
C ALA A 193 11.56 -12.62 -5.76
N THR A 194 11.09 -13.84 -6.01
CA THR A 194 11.23 -14.95 -5.07
C THR A 194 12.69 -15.35 -5.05
N THR A 195 13.32 -15.39 -3.87
CA THR A 195 14.61 -16.08 -3.75
C THR A 195 14.41 -17.52 -4.18
N SER A 196 15.31 -18.04 -5.00
CA SER A 196 15.48 -19.49 -5.13
C SER A 196 15.60 -20.09 -3.72
N PRO A 197 15.01 -21.26 -3.46
CA PRO A 197 15.33 -21.98 -2.24
C PRO A 197 16.84 -22.21 -2.26
N ASP A 198 17.57 -21.58 -1.33
CA ASP A 198 18.87 -22.12 -0.94
C ASP A 198 18.59 -23.53 -0.39
N ASP A 199 19.46 -24.50 -0.69
CA ASP A 199 19.36 -25.90 -0.23
C ASP A 199 19.52 -26.05 1.31
N ASP A 200 19.30 -24.97 2.08
CA ASP A 200 19.40 -24.92 3.52
C ASP A 200 18.04 -25.27 4.17
N PRO A 201 17.97 -26.29 5.06
CA PRO A 201 16.75 -26.69 5.77
C PRO A 201 16.13 -25.61 6.68
N GLU A 202 16.77 -24.45 6.88
CA GLU A 202 16.24 -23.31 7.66
C GLU A 202 15.52 -22.25 6.80
N THR A 203 15.26 -22.50 5.51
CA THR A 203 14.66 -21.53 4.59
C THR A 203 13.17 -21.25 4.82
N ALA A 204 12.68 -20.08 4.38
CA ALA A 204 11.27 -19.70 4.48
C ALA A 204 10.36 -20.68 3.72
N GLY A 205 9.21 -21.06 4.32
CA GLY A 205 8.25 -21.98 3.71
C GLY A 205 8.28 -23.43 4.22
N GLY A 206 7.16 -24.14 4.04
CA GLY A 206 7.06 -25.61 4.20
C GLY A 206 6.78 -26.16 5.60
N ARG A 207 6.63 -25.30 6.62
CA ARG A 207 6.37 -25.71 8.02
C ARG A 207 4.89 -26.02 8.30
N HIS A 208 3.99 -25.43 7.53
CA HIS A 208 2.53 -25.58 7.60
C HIS A 208 1.91 -25.01 6.32
N ASP A 209 0.60 -25.22 6.12
CA ASP A 209 -0.16 -24.75 4.94
C ASP A 209 -0.11 -23.24 4.67
N ASN A 210 0.22 -22.43 5.69
CA ASN A 210 0.34 -20.98 5.60
C ASN A 210 1.78 -20.45 5.73
N ASP A 211 2.78 -21.31 5.54
CA ASP A 211 4.18 -20.90 5.51
C ASP A 211 4.70 -20.93 4.08
N PHE A 212 4.75 -19.75 3.46
CA PHE A 212 5.24 -19.55 2.11
C PHE A 212 6.63 -18.90 2.13
N ALA A 213 7.44 -19.18 1.12
CA ALA A 213 8.75 -18.53 0.96
C ALA A 213 8.62 -17.01 0.76
N ASN A 214 7.57 -16.59 0.05
CA ASN A 214 7.21 -15.20 -0.15
C ASN A 214 6.19 -14.76 0.90
N PHE A 215 6.57 -13.80 1.76
CA PHE A 215 5.70 -13.33 2.84
C PHE A 215 4.41 -12.66 2.35
N ARG A 216 4.36 -12.22 1.09
CA ARG A 216 3.16 -11.61 0.49
C ARG A 216 2.05 -12.62 0.24
N GLU A 217 2.38 -13.91 0.19
CA GLU A 217 1.41 -15.00 0.01
C GLU A 217 0.88 -15.53 1.35
N ILE A 218 1.54 -15.18 2.46
CA ILE A 218 1.13 -15.62 3.80
C ILE A 218 -0.18 -14.93 4.19
N SER A 219 -1.19 -15.71 4.56
CA SER A 219 -2.43 -15.17 5.10
C SER A 219 -2.19 -14.52 6.46
N ILE A 220 -2.68 -13.29 6.64
CA ILE A 220 -2.58 -12.54 7.89
C ILE A 220 -3.13 -13.33 9.08
N PHE A 221 -4.34 -13.87 8.92
CA PHE A 221 -4.95 -14.73 9.94
C PHE A 221 -4.40 -16.16 9.83
N PRO A 222 -4.23 -16.86 10.96
CA PRO A 222 -3.70 -18.22 10.92
C PRO A 222 -4.71 -19.20 10.34
N THR A 223 -4.19 -20.28 9.80
CA THR A 223 -4.96 -21.48 9.47
C THR A 223 -5.04 -22.40 10.70
N SER A 224 -5.84 -23.46 10.60
CA SER A 224 -5.84 -24.49 11.63
C SER A 224 -4.49 -25.20 11.71
N ASP A 225 -3.92 -25.57 10.56
CA ASP A 225 -2.65 -26.32 10.50
C ASP A 225 -1.50 -25.51 11.10
N GLU A 226 -1.38 -24.23 10.74
CA GLU A 226 -0.42 -23.32 11.36
C GLU A 226 -0.60 -23.19 12.87
N PHE A 227 -1.84 -23.09 13.34
CA PHE A 227 -2.10 -22.92 14.77
C PHE A 227 -1.65 -24.13 15.60
N TYR A 228 -1.75 -25.33 15.03
CA TYR A 228 -1.31 -26.58 15.66
C TYR A 228 0.14 -26.94 15.38
N SER A 229 0.80 -26.27 14.43
CA SER A 229 2.21 -26.47 14.16
C SER A 229 3.05 -26.13 15.39
N GLY A 230 3.87 -27.08 15.81
CA GLY A 230 4.90 -26.88 16.84
C GLY A 230 6.23 -26.37 16.28
N ALA A 231 6.29 -26.12 14.97
CA ALA A 231 7.50 -25.63 14.32
C ALA A 231 7.85 -24.24 14.82
N GLN A 232 9.15 -23.97 14.93
CA GLN A 232 9.62 -22.64 15.30
C GLN A 232 9.30 -21.64 14.16
N PRO A 233 8.70 -20.48 14.47
CA PRO A 233 8.47 -19.44 13.47
C PRO A 233 9.78 -19.00 12.81
N PHE A 234 9.74 -18.77 11.51
CA PHE A 234 10.89 -18.30 10.75
C PHE A 234 10.97 -16.78 10.74
N TYR A 235 12.16 -16.25 11.00
CA TYR A 235 12.55 -14.87 10.74
C TYR A 235 14.08 -14.82 10.73
N ARG A 236 14.67 -13.96 9.89
CA ARG A 236 16.12 -13.87 9.78
C ARG A 236 16.72 -13.08 10.94
N ARG A 237 17.87 -13.50 11.42
CA ARG A 237 18.65 -12.79 12.45
C ARG A 237 19.27 -11.53 11.88
N ALA A 238 19.56 -10.55 12.73
CA ALA A 238 20.19 -9.29 12.31
C ALA A 238 21.50 -9.50 11.53
N SER A 239 22.31 -10.52 11.90
CA SER A 239 23.54 -10.89 11.21
C SER A 239 23.30 -11.40 9.79
N GLU A 240 22.25 -12.18 9.57
CA GLU A 240 21.87 -12.71 8.25
C GLU A 240 21.36 -11.59 7.34
N VAL A 241 20.55 -10.67 7.89
CA VAL A 241 20.10 -9.46 7.17
C VAL A 241 21.29 -8.57 6.80
N ALA A 242 22.30 -8.49 7.68
CA ALA A 242 23.48 -7.69 7.45
C ALA A 242 24.37 -8.27 6.33
N ALA A 243 24.54 -9.59 6.32
CA ALA A 243 25.31 -10.32 5.32
C ALA A 243 24.66 -10.35 3.92
N ALA A 244 23.35 -10.13 3.83
CA ALA A 244 22.63 -10.12 2.56
C ALA A 244 23.06 -8.97 1.64
N ASN A 245 22.94 -9.19 0.32
CA ASN A 245 23.22 -8.17 -0.69
C ASN A 245 22.35 -6.93 -0.49
N SER A 246 22.88 -5.75 -0.81
CA SER A 246 22.15 -4.48 -0.64
C SER A 246 20.85 -4.42 -1.43
N SER A 247 20.78 -5.07 -2.60
CA SER A 247 19.58 -5.18 -3.42
C SER A 247 18.48 -6.06 -2.81
N GLU A 248 18.84 -7.04 -1.97
CA GLU A 248 17.91 -8.00 -1.37
C GLU A 248 17.45 -7.58 0.03
N ARG A 249 18.26 -6.78 0.71
CA ARG A 249 18.02 -6.33 2.09
C ARG A 249 16.67 -5.65 2.29
N PRO A 250 16.15 -4.79 1.38
CA PRO A 250 14.80 -4.24 1.49
C PRO A 250 13.71 -5.30 1.57
N ARG A 251 13.79 -6.35 0.75
CA ARG A 251 12.82 -7.45 0.73
C ARG A 251 12.90 -8.25 2.03
N ILE A 252 14.11 -8.60 2.44
CA ILE A 252 14.38 -9.34 3.68
C ILE A 252 13.88 -8.56 4.90
N HIS A 253 14.09 -7.25 4.91
CA HIS A 253 13.62 -6.38 5.98
C HIS A 253 12.08 -6.42 6.09
N LEU A 254 11.36 -6.24 4.98
CA LEU A 254 9.90 -6.31 4.94
C LEU A 254 9.36 -7.69 5.35
N ASP A 255 9.98 -8.77 4.85
CA ASP A 255 9.68 -10.15 5.23
C ASP A 255 9.80 -10.35 6.75
N ASN A 256 10.92 -9.93 7.34
CA ASN A 256 11.11 -9.98 8.79
C ASN A 256 10.09 -9.12 9.56
N GLN A 257 9.84 -7.88 9.13
CA GLN A 257 8.88 -7.00 9.82
C GLN A 257 7.46 -7.60 9.79
N PHE A 258 7.06 -8.16 8.65
CA PHE A 258 5.77 -8.83 8.52
C PHE A 258 5.69 -10.05 9.43
N ARG A 259 6.67 -10.96 9.38
CA ARG A 259 6.66 -12.19 10.19
C ARG A 259 6.71 -11.91 11.68
N LEU A 260 7.52 -10.93 12.12
CA LEU A 260 7.61 -10.53 13.53
C LEU A 260 6.28 -9.93 14.03
N LEU A 261 5.73 -8.95 13.32
CA LEU A 261 4.48 -8.31 13.73
C LEU A 261 3.31 -9.30 13.73
N ARG A 262 3.30 -10.22 12.76
CA ARG A 262 2.30 -11.28 12.68
C ARG A 262 2.46 -12.28 13.81
N GLU A 263 3.68 -12.68 14.15
CA GLU A 263 3.94 -13.60 15.28
C GLU A 263 3.57 -12.98 16.62
N ASP A 264 3.76 -11.66 16.82
CA ASP A 264 3.24 -10.94 17.99
C ASP A 264 1.72 -11.08 18.11
N MET A 265 0.98 -10.86 17.01
CA MET A 265 -0.47 -11.05 16.96
C MET A 265 -0.87 -12.51 17.24
N LEU A 266 -0.16 -13.48 16.64
CA LEU A 266 -0.44 -14.91 16.82
C LEU A 266 -0.13 -15.39 18.24
N GLY A 267 0.91 -14.85 18.87
CA GLY A 267 1.25 -15.11 20.26
C GLY A 267 0.09 -14.79 21.20
N GLU A 268 -0.47 -13.57 21.08
CA GLU A 268 -1.65 -13.17 21.84
C GLU A 268 -2.87 -14.06 21.55
N LEU A 269 -3.10 -14.38 20.28
CA LEU A 269 -4.21 -15.23 19.84
C LEU A 269 -4.11 -16.65 20.42
N ARG A 270 -2.91 -17.25 20.40
CA ARG A 270 -2.66 -18.58 20.98
C ARG A 270 -2.93 -18.58 22.49
N ASP A 271 -2.53 -17.53 23.19
CA ASP A 271 -2.79 -17.41 24.63
C ASP A 271 -4.27 -17.26 24.96
N ASP A 272 -5.00 -16.41 24.24
CA ASP A 272 -6.44 -16.22 24.42
C ASP A 272 -7.25 -17.50 24.14
N LEU A 273 -6.89 -18.24 23.09
CA LEU A 273 -7.56 -19.49 22.74
C LEU A 273 -7.25 -20.63 23.70
N LYS A 274 -6.00 -20.74 24.18
CA LYS A 274 -5.64 -21.72 25.22
C LYS A 274 -6.45 -21.50 26.50
N VAL A 275 -6.70 -20.25 26.87
CA VAL A 275 -7.58 -19.90 28.00
C VAL A 275 -9.03 -20.32 27.69
N ALA A 276 -9.53 -19.98 26.52
CA ALA A 276 -10.94 -20.17 26.19
C ALA A 276 -11.34 -21.63 25.91
N ILE A 277 -10.40 -22.46 25.43
CA ILE A 277 -10.59 -23.91 25.26
C ILE A 277 -10.43 -24.64 26.60
N GLY A 278 -10.01 -23.96 27.68
CA GLY A 278 -9.89 -24.52 29.03
C GLY A 278 -8.55 -25.20 29.32
N ARG A 279 -7.56 -25.05 28.43
CA ARG A 279 -6.21 -25.61 28.59
C ARG A 279 -5.32 -24.77 29.52
N LYS A 280 -5.74 -23.56 29.91
CA LYS A 280 -5.03 -22.66 30.84
C LYS A 280 -6.04 -21.87 31.69
N ARG A 281 -5.79 -21.70 32.99
CA ARG A 281 -6.60 -20.80 33.84
C ARG A 281 -6.25 -19.34 33.50
N GLY A 282 -7.17 -18.61 32.89
CA GLY A 282 -7.03 -17.19 32.56
C GLY A 282 -7.95 -16.27 33.38
N LYS A 283 -7.59 -14.99 33.48
CA LYS A 283 -8.34 -13.95 34.21
C LYS A 283 -9.59 -13.41 33.47
N LYS A 284 -9.74 -13.66 32.17
CA LYS A 284 -10.82 -13.11 31.34
C LYS A 284 -11.82 -14.20 30.94
N ASN A 285 -13.11 -13.96 31.17
CA ASN A 285 -14.20 -14.82 30.74
C ASN A 285 -14.41 -14.64 29.23
N SER A 286 -13.90 -15.56 28.41
CA SER A 286 -14.19 -15.57 26.98
C SER A 286 -15.69 -15.83 26.73
N GLN A 287 -16.25 -15.15 25.74
CA GLN A 287 -17.64 -15.37 25.34
C GLN A 287 -17.69 -16.59 24.40
N ILE A 288 -18.33 -17.66 24.87
CA ILE A 288 -18.50 -18.90 24.11
C ILE A 288 -19.95 -19.01 23.64
N LEU A 289 -20.13 -19.23 22.35
CA LEU A 289 -21.41 -19.40 21.67
C LEU A 289 -21.52 -20.87 21.24
N GLY A 290 -22.56 -21.58 21.67
CA GLY A 290 -22.71 -23.01 21.40
C GLY A 290 -24.05 -23.39 20.76
N GLY A 291 -24.14 -24.63 20.30
CA GLY A 291 -25.34 -25.15 19.63
C GLY A 291 -25.62 -24.40 18.33
N LEU A 292 -24.59 -24.30 17.50
CA LEU A 292 -24.59 -23.57 16.24
C LEU A 292 -25.24 -24.42 15.15
N LEU A 293 -26.23 -23.86 14.44
CA LEU A 293 -26.87 -24.53 13.30
C LEU A 293 -26.91 -23.57 12.10
N PRO A 294 -26.53 -24.00 10.90
CA PRO A 294 -26.60 -23.16 9.71
C PRO A 294 -28.06 -22.86 9.34
N ILE A 295 -28.37 -21.58 9.10
CA ILE A 295 -29.69 -21.11 8.63
C ILE A 295 -29.61 -20.67 7.17
N GLY A 296 -28.52 -19.99 6.80
CA GLY A 296 -28.38 -19.43 5.46
C GLY A 296 -27.10 -18.63 5.30
N ILE A 297 -27.01 -17.91 4.19
CA ILE A 297 -25.87 -17.09 3.80
C ILE A 297 -26.36 -15.67 3.49
N ASP A 298 -25.62 -14.66 3.93
CA ASP A 298 -25.81 -13.25 3.63
C ASP A 298 -24.61 -12.72 2.84
N THR A 299 -24.85 -12.35 1.58
CA THR A 299 -23.88 -11.72 0.68
C THR A 299 -24.10 -10.22 0.55
N GLY A 300 -25.02 -9.65 1.34
CA GLY A 300 -25.40 -8.25 1.25
C GLY A 300 -26.46 -7.98 0.18
N ASP A 301 -26.66 -6.70 -0.11
CA ASP A 301 -27.60 -6.20 -1.12
C ASP A 301 -26.85 -5.50 -2.27
N GLU A 302 -27.56 -5.12 -3.34
CA GLU A 302 -26.99 -4.43 -4.51
C GLU A 302 -26.27 -3.10 -4.16
N LYS A 303 -26.56 -2.51 -2.99
CA LYS A 303 -25.98 -1.25 -2.52
C LYS A 303 -24.84 -1.45 -1.51
N ARG A 304 -24.80 -2.60 -0.85
CA ARG A 304 -23.89 -2.99 0.23
C ARG A 304 -23.52 -4.47 0.06
N GLY A 305 -22.86 -4.76 -1.06
CA GLY A 305 -22.23 -6.05 -1.27
C GLY A 305 -21.21 -6.31 -0.17
N ARG A 306 -21.23 -7.51 0.39
CA ARG A 306 -20.28 -7.93 1.44
C ARG A 306 -19.73 -9.32 1.11
N ARG A 307 -18.57 -9.65 1.69
CA ARG A 307 -18.06 -11.01 1.62
C ARG A 307 -19.07 -11.95 2.27
N CYS A 308 -19.20 -13.15 1.71
CA CYS A 308 -20.10 -14.20 2.17
C CYS A 308 -20.04 -14.36 3.70
N ALA A 309 -21.17 -14.11 4.36
CA ALA A 309 -21.33 -14.29 5.79
C ALA A 309 -22.35 -15.39 6.07
N VAL A 310 -22.04 -16.29 6.99
CA VAL A 310 -22.88 -17.44 7.32
C VAL A 310 -23.77 -17.09 8.52
N LEU A 311 -25.08 -17.28 8.38
CA LEU A 311 -26.04 -17.10 9.46
C LEU A 311 -26.16 -18.40 10.26
N LEU A 312 -25.87 -18.32 11.56
CA LEU A 312 -25.92 -19.43 12.48
C LEU A 312 -26.94 -19.19 13.58
N SER A 313 -27.88 -20.10 13.75
CA SER A 313 -28.74 -20.17 14.93
C SER A 313 -27.87 -20.56 16.12
N CYS A 314 -27.94 -19.81 17.22
CA CYS A 314 -27.19 -20.12 18.44
C CYS A 314 -28.16 -20.42 19.59
N ARG A 315 -28.08 -21.65 20.11
CA ARG A 315 -28.92 -22.10 21.24
C ARG A 315 -28.29 -21.80 22.60
N ALA A 316 -26.96 -21.73 22.67
CA ALA A 316 -26.23 -21.46 23.90
C ALA A 316 -25.49 -20.13 23.80
N MET A 317 -26.16 -19.06 24.27
CA MET A 317 -25.56 -17.73 24.40
C MET A 317 -24.92 -17.56 25.78
N PRO A 318 -23.81 -16.81 25.89
CA PRO A 318 -23.13 -16.57 27.15
C PRO A 318 -23.93 -15.65 28.09
N GLY A 319 -23.84 -15.93 29.39
CA GLY A 319 -24.29 -15.06 30.48
C GLY A 319 -25.82 -14.86 30.58
N THR A 320 -26.21 -13.67 31.06
CA THR A 320 -27.60 -13.26 31.32
C THR A 320 -28.48 -13.22 30.06
N PHE A 321 -27.92 -13.31 28.85
CA PHE A 321 -28.70 -13.27 27.61
C PHE A 321 -29.67 -14.46 27.47
N LYS A 322 -29.31 -15.62 28.04
CA LYS A 322 -30.13 -16.84 28.00
C LYS A 322 -31.47 -16.68 28.73
N SER A 323 -31.55 -15.82 29.75
CA SER A 323 -32.72 -15.68 30.63
C SER A 323 -33.62 -14.46 30.33
N LEU A 324 -33.32 -13.68 29.28
CA LEU A 324 -34.06 -12.45 28.97
C LEU A 324 -35.23 -12.70 28.00
N ASN A 325 -36.41 -12.16 28.32
CA ASN A 325 -37.57 -12.07 27.44
C ASN A 325 -37.32 -11.12 26.25
N LEU A 326 -38.04 -11.28 25.14
CA LEU A 326 -37.85 -10.50 23.89
C LEU A 326 -37.73 -8.97 24.10
N ALA A 327 -38.64 -8.37 24.86
CA ALA A 327 -38.61 -6.92 25.14
C ALA A 327 -37.37 -6.49 25.97
N LYS A 328 -36.89 -7.35 26.87
CA LYS A 328 -35.69 -7.09 27.67
C LYS A 328 -34.40 -7.33 26.86
N ARG A 329 -34.42 -8.25 25.89
CA ARG A 329 -33.28 -8.50 24.99
C ARG A 329 -32.98 -7.29 24.12
N LYS A 330 -34.01 -6.63 23.56
CA LYS A 330 -33.83 -5.41 22.77
C LYS A 330 -33.13 -4.31 23.58
N LYS A 331 -33.66 -4.00 24.78
CA LYS A 331 -33.05 -3.04 25.70
C LYS A 331 -31.62 -3.43 26.11
N PHE A 332 -31.36 -4.73 26.30
CA PHE A 332 -30.02 -5.21 26.61
C PHE A 332 -29.04 -4.98 25.46
N LEU A 333 -29.41 -5.28 24.22
CA LEU A 333 -28.55 -5.05 23.05
C LEU A 333 -28.33 -3.55 22.76
N GLU A 334 -29.33 -2.71 23.00
CA GLU A 334 -29.20 -1.25 22.86
C GLU A 334 -28.23 -0.67 23.90
N ASN A 335 -28.34 -1.10 25.16
CA ASN A 335 -27.50 -0.63 26.26
C ASN A 335 -26.10 -1.23 26.26
N ASN A 336 -25.95 -2.49 25.82
CA ASN A 336 -24.67 -3.21 25.80
C ASN A 336 -24.12 -3.34 24.38
N LYS A 337 -23.71 -2.22 23.79
CA LYS A 337 -22.99 -2.21 22.50
C LYS A 337 -21.68 -3.01 22.54
N ALA A 338 -21.14 -3.26 23.73
CA ALA A 338 -19.95 -4.06 23.95
C ALA A 338 -20.18 -5.59 23.88
N PHE A 339 -21.43 -6.04 23.95
CA PHE A 339 -21.77 -7.46 23.78
C PHE A 339 -21.75 -7.83 22.31
N LEU A 340 -20.96 -8.84 21.94
CA LEU A 340 -20.70 -9.25 20.55
C LEU A 340 -20.47 -8.03 19.65
N ARG A 341 -19.42 -7.24 19.96
CA ARG A 341 -19.08 -6.04 19.18
C ARG A 341 -18.97 -6.41 17.71
N HIS A 342 -19.38 -5.50 16.84
CA HIS A 342 -19.16 -5.65 15.41
C HIS A 342 -17.65 -5.81 15.14
N GLN A 343 -17.30 -6.74 14.25
CA GLN A 343 -15.92 -7.14 13.96
C GLN A 343 -15.16 -7.73 15.18
N SER A 344 -15.87 -8.29 16.17
CA SER A 344 -15.19 -9.13 17.16
C SER A 344 -14.60 -10.35 16.47
N PHE A 345 -13.35 -10.68 16.76
CA PHE A 345 -12.67 -11.84 16.21
C PHE A 345 -12.87 -13.07 17.09
N GLY A 346 -12.89 -14.25 16.46
CA GLY A 346 -13.03 -15.51 17.18
C GLY A 346 -12.72 -16.73 16.32
N ALA A 347 -12.75 -17.89 16.97
CA ALA A 347 -12.51 -19.19 16.35
C ALA A 347 -13.75 -20.07 16.46
N LEU A 348 -14.11 -20.73 15.36
CA LEU A 348 -15.02 -21.87 15.35
C LEU A 348 -14.22 -23.10 15.75
N CYS A 349 -14.62 -23.73 16.85
CA CYS A 349 -13.98 -24.93 17.38
C CYS A 349 -14.97 -26.09 17.38
N GLY A 350 -14.46 -27.27 17.06
CA GLY A 350 -15.09 -28.54 17.42
C GLY A 350 -14.77 -28.92 18.87
N ASP A 351 -14.81 -30.23 19.15
CA ASP A 351 -14.51 -30.79 20.48
C ASP A 351 -13.16 -30.27 21.01
N ASP A 352 -12.08 -30.53 20.26
CA ASP A 352 -10.71 -30.21 20.69
C ASP A 352 -9.83 -29.54 19.62
N HIS A 353 -10.39 -29.22 18.45
CA HIS A 353 -9.68 -28.57 17.35
C HIS A 353 -10.38 -27.30 16.87
N ILE A 354 -9.60 -26.35 16.36
CA ILE A 354 -10.06 -25.15 15.67
C ILE A 354 -10.31 -25.52 14.21
N ILE A 355 -11.45 -25.11 13.67
CA ILE A 355 -11.84 -25.39 12.28
C ILE A 355 -11.54 -24.17 11.41
N ALA A 356 -11.94 -22.99 11.88
CA ALA A 356 -11.84 -21.75 11.12
C ALA A 356 -11.88 -20.52 12.03
N PHE A 357 -11.32 -19.41 11.56
CA PHE A 357 -11.41 -18.11 12.19
C PHE A 357 -12.45 -17.22 11.50
N ALA A 358 -13.15 -16.39 12.27
CA ALA A 358 -14.19 -15.53 11.75
C ALA A 358 -14.36 -14.23 12.54
N PHE A 359 -14.98 -13.26 11.87
CA PHE A 359 -15.46 -12.02 12.44
C PHE A 359 -16.96 -12.09 12.70
N VAL A 360 -17.39 -11.54 13.84
CA VAL A 360 -18.80 -11.38 14.17
C VAL A 360 -19.35 -10.12 13.51
N PHE A 361 -20.32 -10.28 12.62
CA PHE A 361 -21.08 -9.16 12.07
C PHE A 361 -22.33 -8.93 12.93
N ARG A 362 -22.29 -7.89 13.76
CA ARG A 362 -23.38 -7.60 14.68
C ARG A 362 -24.61 -7.07 13.93
N ASP A 363 -25.68 -7.87 13.92
CA ASP A 363 -27.01 -7.50 13.44
C ASP A 363 -28.02 -7.65 14.59
N VAL A 364 -28.63 -6.54 15.01
CA VAL A 364 -29.55 -6.51 16.15
C VAL A 364 -30.83 -7.28 15.83
N ASP A 365 -31.35 -7.19 14.60
CA ASP A 365 -32.59 -7.84 14.21
C ASP A 365 -32.44 -9.37 14.16
N GLN A 366 -31.28 -9.85 13.70
CA GLN A 366 -30.94 -11.28 13.71
C GLN A 366 -30.76 -11.82 15.14
N LEU A 367 -30.10 -11.04 16.01
CA LEU A 367 -29.92 -11.40 17.42
C LEU A 367 -31.23 -11.39 18.22
N MET A 368 -32.29 -10.74 17.73
CA MET A 368 -33.63 -10.74 18.34
C MET A 368 -34.46 -11.98 18.05
N LYS A 369 -34.10 -12.77 17.04
CA LYS A 369 -34.77 -14.03 16.72
C LYS A 369 -34.68 -15.03 17.89
N SER A 370 -35.58 -16.02 17.90
CA SER A 370 -35.58 -17.09 18.89
C SER A 370 -35.62 -18.44 18.17
N PRO A 371 -34.50 -19.19 18.11
CA PRO A 371 -33.18 -18.89 18.70
C PRO A 371 -32.48 -17.67 18.06
N PRO A 372 -31.59 -16.98 18.80
CA PRO A 372 -30.78 -15.87 18.27
C PRO A 372 -29.95 -16.31 17.06
N VAL A 373 -29.85 -15.43 16.06
CA VAL A 373 -29.04 -15.68 14.86
C VAL A 373 -27.80 -14.80 14.88
N ILE A 374 -26.64 -15.42 14.66
CA ILE A 374 -25.33 -14.79 14.64
C ILE A 374 -24.80 -14.85 13.21
N VAL A 375 -24.23 -13.74 12.76
CA VAL A 375 -23.65 -13.64 11.42
C VAL A 375 -22.14 -13.73 11.56
N LEU A 376 -21.53 -14.78 11.01
CA LEU A 376 -20.09 -14.99 11.01
C LEU A 376 -19.52 -14.82 9.61
N GLN A 377 -18.49 -14.00 9.48
CA GLN A 377 -17.73 -13.83 8.25
C GLN A 377 -16.36 -14.46 8.42
N PHE A 378 -16.10 -15.56 7.73
CA PHE A 378 -14.82 -16.28 7.83
C PHE A 378 -13.70 -15.52 7.12
N THR A 379 -12.46 -15.77 7.53
CA THR A 379 -11.26 -15.04 7.07
C THR A 379 -10.90 -15.29 5.61
N SER A 380 -11.19 -16.48 5.08
CA SER A 380 -10.92 -16.89 3.69
C SER A 380 -12.03 -17.76 3.10
N SER A 381 -11.99 -17.97 1.77
CA SER A 381 -12.85 -18.93 1.07
C SER A 381 -12.69 -20.34 1.63
N ASP A 382 -11.45 -20.76 1.89
CA ASP A 382 -11.15 -22.10 2.37
C ASP A 382 -11.61 -22.29 3.82
N ALA A 383 -11.44 -21.25 4.65
CA ALA A 383 -12.00 -21.22 6.00
C ALA A 383 -13.53 -21.31 5.98
N THR A 384 -14.17 -20.65 5.01
CA THR A 384 -15.63 -20.74 4.80
C THR A 384 -16.04 -22.16 4.41
N ALA A 385 -15.34 -22.78 3.46
CA ALA A 385 -15.61 -24.14 3.01
C ALA A 385 -15.47 -25.16 4.15
N ARG A 386 -14.36 -25.11 4.90
CA ARG A 386 -14.14 -25.96 6.08
C ARG A 386 -15.20 -25.77 7.16
N ALA A 387 -15.59 -24.52 7.41
CA ALA A 387 -16.63 -24.24 8.39
C ALA A 387 -18.00 -24.76 7.95
N LEU A 388 -18.37 -24.60 6.68
CA LEU A 388 -19.63 -25.13 6.14
C LEU A 388 -19.66 -26.65 6.17
N ASP A 389 -18.55 -27.32 5.87
CA ASP A 389 -18.40 -28.76 5.98
C ASP A 389 -18.62 -29.25 7.43
N ALA A 390 -17.94 -28.61 8.39
CA ALA A 390 -18.13 -28.92 9.81
C ALA A 390 -19.57 -28.67 10.30
N LEU A 391 -20.23 -27.62 9.77
CA LEU A 391 -21.61 -27.29 10.12
C LEU A 391 -22.65 -28.30 9.58
N GLN A 392 -22.28 -29.19 8.65
CA GLN A 392 -23.15 -30.30 8.21
C GLN A 392 -23.37 -31.32 9.34
N SER A 393 -22.37 -31.50 10.22
CA SER A 393 -22.44 -32.35 11.40
C SER A 393 -22.18 -31.53 12.66
N PRO A 394 -23.15 -30.70 13.11
CA PRO A 394 -22.94 -29.64 14.08
C PRO A 394 -22.77 -30.11 15.53
N ALA A 395 -22.51 -31.40 15.76
CA ALA A 395 -22.30 -31.94 17.10
C ALA A 395 -21.13 -31.20 17.76
N ASN A 396 -21.39 -30.59 18.91
CA ASN A 396 -20.42 -29.90 19.77
C ASN A 396 -19.68 -28.68 19.19
N LEU A 397 -20.16 -28.10 18.08
CA LEU A 397 -19.57 -26.86 17.55
C LEU A 397 -19.81 -25.68 18.49
N ARG A 398 -18.72 -24.96 18.76
CA ARG A 398 -18.71 -23.73 19.56
C ARG A 398 -17.90 -22.64 18.87
N PHE A 399 -18.39 -21.41 18.94
CA PHE A 399 -17.64 -20.24 18.50
C PHE A 399 -17.13 -19.48 19.72
N VAL A 400 -15.83 -19.24 19.76
CA VAL A 400 -15.12 -18.68 20.90
C VAL A 400 -14.60 -17.30 20.50
N LEU A 401 -15.06 -16.25 21.18
CA LEU A 401 -14.54 -14.92 20.98
C LEU A 401 -13.18 -14.74 21.66
N VAL A 402 -12.27 -14.10 20.93
CA VAL A 402 -10.90 -13.81 21.33
C VAL A 402 -10.80 -12.30 21.63
N HIS A 403 -9.91 -11.90 22.55
CA HIS A 403 -9.69 -10.50 22.91
C HIS A 403 -8.51 -9.86 22.17
N THR A 404 -7.68 -10.64 21.48
CA THR A 404 -6.61 -10.17 20.59
C THR A 404 -7.13 -9.05 19.67
N PRO A 405 -6.51 -7.86 19.70
CA PRO A 405 -6.96 -6.70 18.94
C PRO A 405 -6.49 -6.79 17.49
N VAL A 406 -6.97 -7.79 16.74
CA VAL A 406 -6.56 -8.04 15.35
C VAL A 406 -6.74 -6.83 14.43
N PHE A 407 -7.69 -5.94 14.74
CA PHE A 407 -7.92 -4.69 14.01
C PHE A 407 -6.72 -3.72 14.04
N ALA A 408 -5.84 -3.82 15.04
CA ALA A 408 -4.64 -3.00 15.15
C ALA A 408 -3.49 -3.56 14.30
N TYR A 409 -3.46 -4.89 14.10
CA TYR A 409 -2.42 -5.58 13.35
C TYR A 409 -2.73 -5.69 11.86
N GLN A 410 -3.96 -6.07 11.51
CA GLN A 410 -4.36 -6.38 10.13
C GLN A 410 -4.01 -5.24 9.15
N PRO A 411 -4.38 -3.97 9.36
CA PRO A 411 -4.10 -2.91 8.38
C PRO A 411 -2.60 -2.69 8.17
N VAL A 412 -1.79 -2.88 9.22
CA VAL A 412 -0.34 -2.71 9.14
C VAL A 412 0.29 -3.89 8.38
N LEU A 413 -0.17 -5.11 8.64
CA LEU A 413 0.27 -6.31 7.94
C LEU A 413 -0.11 -6.27 6.45
N GLU A 414 -1.33 -5.82 6.11
CA GLU A 414 -1.76 -5.59 4.73
C GLU A 414 -0.85 -4.56 4.04
N CYS A 415 -0.56 -3.44 4.70
CA CYS A 415 0.37 -2.43 4.17
C CYS A 415 1.76 -3.01 3.92
N LEU A 416 2.32 -3.78 4.86
CA LEU A 416 3.62 -4.44 4.69
C LEU A 416 3.63 -5.39 3.47
N GLN A 417 2.55 -6.13 3.24
CA GLN A 417 2.39 -7.00 2.07
C GLN A 417 2.20 -6.25 0.76
N GLU A 418 1.79 -4.98 0.79
CA GLU A 418 1.57 -4.15 -0.40
C GLU A 418 2.78 -3.29 -0.78
N ILE A 419 3.71 -2.99 0.14
CA ILE A 419 4.88 -2.14 -0.16
C ILE A 419 5.71 -2.73 -1.31
N THR A 420 5.74 -2.08 -2.47
CA THR A 420 6.54 -2.52 -3.65
C THR A 420 7.82 -1.73 -3.84
N GLU A 421 7.95 -0.57 -3.20
CA GLU A 421 9.13 0.27 -3.21
C GLU A 421 9.43 0.68 -1.77
N MET A 422 10.61 0.33 -1.25
CA MET A 422 10.97 0.62 0.14
C MET A 422 11.33 2.11 0.26
N PRO A 423 10.55 2.92 1.01
CA PRO A 423 10.89 4.30 1.21
C PRO A 423 12.20 4.40 1.99
N LEU A 424 13.07 5.33 1.57
CA LEU A 424 14.32 5.65 2.27
C LEU A 424 15.26 4.45 2.46
N GLU A 425 15.18 3.41 1.62
CA GLU A 425 16.06 2.23 1.71
C GLU A 425 17.55 2.61 1.72
N GLY A 426 17.94 3.64 0.96
CA GLY A 426 19.31 4.15 0.91
C GLY A 426 19.73 4.92 2.15
N GLY A 427 18.84 5.19 3.10
CA GLY A 427 19.18 5.75 4.41
C GLY A 427 19.01 4.73 5.55
N LEU A 428 17.96 3.90 5.47
CA LEU A 428 17.57 2.99 6.55
C LEU A 428 18.26 1.63 6.51
N LEU A 429 18.65 1.15 5.32
CA LEU A 429 19.14 -0.22 5.10
C LEU A 429 20.57 -0.26 4.56
N ARG A 430 21.30 0.86 4.58
CA ARG A 430 22.73 0.88 4.27
C ARG A 430 23.53 0.45 5.49
N LEU A 431 24.51 -0.39 5.25
CA LEU A 431 25.50 -0.80 6.24
C LEU A 431 26.86 -0.27 5.78
N ASP A 432 27.64 0.24 6.73
CA ASP A 432 28.90 0.98 6.48
C ASP A 432 29.98 0.14 5.77
N THR A 433 29.79 -1.17 5.66
CA THR A 433 30.72 -2.11 4.99
C THR A 433 30.60 -2.12 3.46
N ASN A 434 29.57 -1.52 2.88
CA ASN A 434 29.34 -1.52 1.43
C ASN A 434 29.86 -0.23 0.81
N SER A 435 31.19 -0.14 0.63
CA SER A 435 31.90 1.00 0.02
C SER A 435 31.49 1.32 -1.42
N ASP A 436 30.78 0.42 -2.09
CA ASP A 436 30.58 0.46 -3.54
C ASP A 436 29.18 0.94 -3.97
N ASP A 437 28.23 1.08 -3.03
CA ASP A 437 26.92 1.65 -3.36
C ASP A 437 27.00 3.17 -3.38
N SER A 438 27.33 3.67 -4.57
CA SER A 438 27.18 5.04 -5.08
C SER A 438 26.36 5.98 -4.18
N SER A 439 27.05 7.01 -3.70
CA SER A 439 26.58 8.23 -3.04
C SER A 439 25.05 8.40 -3.01
N CYS A 440 24.47 8.42 -1.80
CA CYS A 440 23.21 9.12 -1.60
C CYS A 440 23.45 10.55 -2.08
N SER A 441 22.83 10.93 -3.20
CA SER A 441 22.92 12.32 -3.65
C SER A 441 22.36 13.16 -2.51
N PRO A 442 23.07 14.21 -2.05
CA PRO A 442 22.52 15.08 -1.04
C PRO A 442 21.12 15.54 -1.48
N PRO A 443 20.17 15.70 -0.54
CA PRO A 443 18.84 16.16 -0.89
C PRO A 443 18.96 17.42 -1.76
N ILE A 444 18.16 17.51 -2.83
CA ILE A 444 18.14 18.71 -3.67
C ILE A 444 17.48 19.81 -2.83
N LEU A 445 18.30 20.58 -2.14
CA LEU A 445 17.87 21.67 -1.29
C LEU A 445 17.44 22.86 -2.17
N SER A 446 16.31 23.48 -1.85
CA SER A 446 15.92 24.74 -2.47
C SER A 446 16.95 25.83 -2.14
N ALA A 447 17.00 26.89 -2.95
CA ALA A 447 17.94 27.99 -2.72
C ALA A 447 17.81 28.61 -1.31
N SER A 448 16.60 28.63 -0.74
CA SER A 448 16.35 29.11 0.62
C SER A 448 16.93 28.17 1.69
N VAL A 449 16.80 26.85 1.51
CA VAL A 449 17.37 25.87 2.45
C VAL A 449 18.89 25.81 2.33
N GLN A 450 19.45 25.98 1.13
CA GLN A 450 20.91 26.11 0.96
C GLN A 450 21.48 27.34 1.65
N ALA A 451 20.77 28.48 1.62
CA ALA A 451 21.17 29.67 2.35
C ALA A 451 21.16 29.45 3.88
N CYS A 452 20.15 28.73 4.38
CA CYS A 452 20.06 28.30 5.77
C CYS A 452 21.22 27.39 6.18
N VAL A 453 21.57 26.39 5.36
CA VAL A 453 22.72 25.50 5.61
C VAL A 453 24.02 26.30 5.72
N ARG A 454 24.28 27.22 4.77
CA ARG A 454 25.48 28.09 4.81
C ARG A 454 25.54 28.95 6.08
N GLN A 455 24.41 29.53 6.49
CA GLN A 455 24.35 30.31 7.72
C GLN A 455 24.70 29.45 8.95
N LEU A 456 24.21 28.21 9.02
CA LEU A 456 24.54 27.28 10.10
C LEU A 456 26.01 26.85 10.06
N GLU A 457 26.59 26.63 8.87
CA GLU A 457 28.01 26.33 8.68
C GLU A 457 28.90 27.48 9.19
N ASP A 458 28.57 28.73 8.84
CA ASP A 458 29.28 29.93 9.31
C ASP A 458 29.20 30.08 10.84
N LEU A 459 28.02 29.80 11.41
CA LEU A 459 27.80 29.80 12.86
C LEU A 459 28.59 28.70 13.58
N LEU A 460 29.01 27.62 12.91
CA LEU A 460 29.90 26.61 13.49
C LEU A 460 31.38 27.00 13.29
N ALA A 461 31.74 27.48 12.10
CA ALA A 461 33.12 27.86 11.74
C ALA A 461 33.65 29.04 12.56
N GLY A 462 32.80 29.99 12.95
CA GLY A 462 33.20 31.14 13.77
C GLY A 462 33.61 30.79 15.22
N GLY A 463 33.51 29.53 15.66
CA GLY A 463 33.78 29.11 17.05
C GLY A 463 35.26 29.07 17.46
N GLY A 464 36.19 29.23 16.52
CA GLY A 464 37.61 28.93 16.74
C GLY A 464 38.49 30.03 17.34
N ARG A 465 38.05 31.28 17.48
CA ARG A 465 38.94 32.37 17.94
C ARG A 465 38.21 33.45 18.73
N THR A 466 37.97 33.19 20.00
CA THR A 466 38.09 34.16 21.12
C THR A 466 37.66 33.47 22.41
N GLN A 467 38.64 33.07 23.23
CA GLN A 467 38.39 32.88 24.66
C GLN A 467 37.77 34.19 25.19
N TYR A 468 36.73 34.09 26.00
CA TYR A 468 35.99 35.20 26.62
C TYR A 468 34.86 35.84 25.80
N ARG A 469 33.80 35.08 25.49
CA ARG A 469 32.38 35.40 25.81
C ARG A 469 31.44 34.38 25.13
N PRO A 470 30.41 33.84 25.80
CA PRO A 470 29.39 33.03 25.14
C PRO A 470 28.45 33.96 24.38
N GLN A 471 28.87 34.40 23.18
CA GLN A 471 28.04 35.22 22.32
C GLN A 471 26.96 34.32 21.73
N ARG A 472 25.75 34.40 22.29
CA ARG A 472 24.55 33.71 21.79
C ARG A 472 24.45 33.97 20.29
N ARG A 473 24.59 32.94 19.47
CA ARG A 473 24.52 33.01 18.00
C ARG A 473 23.06 32.86 17.60
N TRP A 474 22.56 33.83 16.83
CA TRP A 474 21.16 33.91 16.44
C TRP A 474 21.02 33.31 15.05
N PHE A 475 20.24 32.25 14.94
CA PHE A 475 19.85 31.64 13.68
C PHE A 475 18.50 32.25 13.26
N GLY A 476 18.45 32.89 12.08
CA GLY A 476 17.25 33.56 11.59
C GLY A 476 16.53 32.71 10.55
N LEU A 477 15.25 32.42 10.79
CA LEU A 477 14.38 31.80 9.78
C LEU A 477 13.20 32.74 9.51
N GLY A 478 13.29 33.49 8.42
CA GLY A 478 12.34 34.57 8.12
C GLY A 478 12.36 35.65 9.21
N SER A 479 11.21 35.90 9.84
CA SER A 479 11.05 36.87 10.94
C SER A 479 11.37 36.31 12.33
N ARG A 480 11.63 35.00 12.46
CA ARG A 480 11.91 34.35 13.74
C ARG A 480 13.42 34.19 13.95
N HIS A 481 13.87 34.40 15.19
CA HIS A 481 15.26 34.24 15.59
C HIS A 481 15.38 33.20 16.70
N PHE A 482 16.27 32.22 16.50
CA PHE A 482 16.50 31.11 17.40
C PHE A 482 17.91 31.19 17.98
N VAL A 483 18.07 30.90 19.27
CA VAL A 483 19.38 30.78 19.90
C VAL A 483 19.66 29.29 20.06
N LEU A 484 20.52 28.76 19.20
CA LEU A 484 20.90 27.35 19.20
C LEU A 484 22.29 27.20 19.83
N ASP A 485 22.45 26.20 20.69
CA ASP A 485 23.76 25.77 21.16
C ASP A 485 24.55 25.02 20.06
N GLU A 486 25.82 24.70 20.31
CA GLU A 486 26.66 24.03 19.32
C GLU A 486 26.12 22.65 18.91
N SER A 487 25.59 21.87 19.87
CA SER A 487 25.03 20.55 19.60
C SER A 487 23.75 20.62 18.78
N GLN A 488 22.90 21.61 19.06
CA GLN A 488 21.68 21.89 18.31
C GLN A 488 21.99 22.35 16.88
N ASN A 489 22.98 23.24 16.69
CA ASN A 489 23.41 23.66 15.36
C ASN A 489 23.94 22.48 14.53
N LYS A 490 24.77 21.62 15.12
CA LYS A 490 25.26 20.39 14.48
C LYS A 490 24.12 19.44 14.13
N ALA A 491 23.13 19.28 15.00
CA ALA A 491 21.97 18.43 14.76
C ALA A 491 21.09 18.94 13.60
N VAL A 492 20.79 20.24 13.57
CA VAL A 492 20.01 20.86 12.48
C VAL A 492 20.76 20.76 11.16
N LEU A 493 22.06 21.06 11.15
CA LEU A 493 22.89 20.95 9.95
C LEU A 493 22.97 19.51 9.44
N HIS A 494 23.11 18.53 10.34
CA HIS A 494 23.08 17.12 9.98
C HIS A 494 21.73 16.71 9.38
N ALA A 495 20.61 17.19 9.93
CA ALA A 495 19.28 16.92 9.41
C ALA A 495 19.00 17.54 8.03
N LEU A 496 19.53 18.73 7.75
CA LEU A 496 19.37 19.38 6.45
C LEU A 496 20.23 18.75 5.35
N ASN A 497 21.40 18.22 5.71
CA ASN A 497 22.34 17.63 4.76
C ASN A 497 22.14 16.13 4.53
N SER A 498 21.34 15.46 5.36
CA SER A 498 21.14 14.01 5.29
C SER A 498 19.72 13.68 4.82
N ALA A 499 19.59 12.64 3.97
CA ALA A 499 18.27 12.13 3.56
C ALA A 499 17.50 11.56 4.77
N VAL A 500 18.24 10.94 5.70
CA VAL A 500 17.74 10.44 6.99
C VAL A 500 18.73 10.87 8.07
N ALA A 501 18.23 11.45 9.16
CA ALA A 501 19.05 11.88 10.29
C ALA A 501 18.46 11.41 11.62
N LEU A 502 19.31 10.83 12.46
CA LEU A 502 18.97 10.47 13.83
C LEU A 502 19.44 11.58 14.77
N ILE A 503 18.49 12.29 15.39
CA ILE A 503 18.78 13.32 16.39
C ILE A 503 18.45 12.74 17.76
N GLN A 504 19.45 12.69 18.64
CA GLN A 504 19.30 12.21 20.02
C GLN A 504 19.51 13.35 21.01
N GLY A 505 18.54 13.55 21.90
CA GLY A 505 18.66 14.46 23.02
C GLY A 505 19.28 13.77 24.25
N PRO A 506 19.73 14.54 25.26
CA PRO A 506 20.18 13.96 26.52
C PRO A 506 19.02 13.21 27.20
N PRO A 507 19.26 12.00 27.76
CA PRO A 507 18.22 11.24 28.42
C PRO A 507 17.66 12.03 29.62
N GLY A 508 16.34 12.20 29.68
CA GLY A 508 15.65 12.69 30.88
C GLY A 508 15.18 14.15 30.90
N LYS A 509 15.10 14.86 29.77
CA LYS A 509 14.30 16.09 29.67
C LYS A 509 13.27 15.94 28.56
N GLU A 510 12.02 16.21 28.91
CA GLU A 510 10.81 15.84 28.20
C GLU A 510 10.76 16.32 26.73
N ILE A 511 10.01 15.55 25.93
CA ILE A 511 9.37 15.82 24.63
C ILE A 511 9.89 15.00 23.42
N PHE A 512 11.18 14.71 23.24
CA PHE A 512 11.62 13.73 22.21
C PHE A 512 12.95 13.03 22.57
N PRO A 513 12.95 11.78 23.09
CA PRO A 513 14.19 11.07 23.39
C PRO A 513 15.01 10.74 22.13
N GLN A 514 14.34 10.52 20.99
CA GLN A 514 14.95 10.33 19.67
C GLN A 514 14.00 10.89 18.61
N LEU A 515 14.52 11.66 17.67
CA LEU A 515 13.79 12.15 16.50
C LEU A 515 14.47 11.64 15.23
N LEU A 516 13.75 10.86 14.44
CA LEU A 516 14.18 10.45 13.10
C LEU A 516 13.55 11.42 12.10
N LEU A 517 14.39 12.22 11.43
CA LEU A 517 13.96 13.11 10.37
C LEU A 517 14.25 12.46 9.02
N ALA A 518 13.28 12.48 8.13
CA ALA A 518 13.43 12.02 6.76
C ALA A 518 12.98 13.11 5.78
N SER A 519 13.83 13.47 4.83
CA SER A 519 13.47 14.38 3.75
C SER A 519 12.96 13.57 2.56
N GLN A 520 11.67 13.70 2.23
CA GLN A 520 11.13 13.17 0.98
C GLN A 520 11.31 14.19 -0.14
N ARG A 521 11.61 13.73 -1.37
CA ARG A 521 11.68 14.59 -2.56
C ARG A 521 10.35 15.38 -2.67
N PRO A 522 10.35 16.73 -2.67
CA PRO A 522 9.18 17.45 -3.15
C PRO A 522 9.04 17.20 -4.66
N PRO A 523 7.84 16.90 -5.18
CA PRO A 523 7.61 16.99 -6.62
C PRO A 523 7.87 18.44 -7.07
N LEU A 524 8.43 18.58 -8.26
CA LEU A 524 8.79 19.87 -8.87
C LEU A 524 7.67 20.91 -8.67
N SER A 525 8.01 21.96 -7.93
CA SER A 525 7.27 23.20 -7.65
C SER A 525 5.85 23.32 -8.25
N TYR A 526 4.84 23.21 -7.39
CA TYR A 526 3.57 23.92 -7.58
C TYR A 526 3.64 25.26 -6.84
N SER A 527 3.48 26.36 -7.57
CA SER A 527 3.11 27.65 -6.98
C SER A 527 1.62 27.60 -6.62
N MET A 528 1.30 27.52 -5.33
CA MET A 528 -0.05 27.82 -4.82
C MET A 528 0.01 29.06 -3.93
N PRO A 529 -1.06 29.86 -3.87
CA PRO A 529 -1.03 31.17 -3.25
C PRO A 529 -0.89 31.04 -1.73
N THR A 530 -0.12 31.97 -1.17
CA THR A 530 0.03 32.27 0.25
C THR A 530 -1.29 32.22 1.03
N THR A 531 -1.44 31.18 1.86
CA THR A 531 -2.02 31.29 3.20
C THR A 531 -1.25 30.36 4.11
N ALA A 532 -0.47 30.95 5.01
CA ALA A 532 0.32 30.26 6.01
C ALA A 532 -0.58 29.73 7.12
N GLU A 533 -0.59 28.42 7.32
CA GLU A 533 -0.81 27.83 8.63
C GLU A 533 0.24 26.74 8.85
N GLU A 534 0.96 26.91 9.96
CA GLU A 534 2.13 26.15 10.39
C GLU A 534 1.74 24.74 10.82
N VAL A 535 2.37 23.71 10.26
CA VAL A 535 2.59 22.44 10.95
C VAL A 535 4.01 21.97 10.64
N ILE A 536 4.71 21.62 11.71
CA ILE A 536 6.14 21.34 11.89
C ILE A 536 6.68 20.27 10.94
#